data_AF-A0A9P1EYG3-F1
#
_entry.id   AF-A0A9P1EYG3-F1
#
_cell.length_a   1.000
_cell.length_b   1.000
_cell.length_c   1.000
_cell.angle_alpha   90.00
_cell.angle_beta   90.00
_cell.angle_gamma   90.00
#
_symmetry.space_group_name_H-M   'P 1'
#
loop_
_entity.id
_entity.type
_entity.pdbx_description
1 polymer ?
#
loop_
_entity_poly.entity_id
_entity_poly.type
_entity_poly.pdbx_seq_one_letter_code
_entity_poly.pdbx_strand_id
1 'polypeptide(L)'
;MPSATTPLRHYPYENSQAEPSKAPKSGSSVLSADQIKKEPMDRNGNAYDMTPPLAPTDRMAYMDPDVPWDPTLHGFQHRQPQVFTPITPFPSLTPDQYNRYMTQEPQPEQRELRRSTRTRGRVSRQIRDEEEDYEDEDEKTTEPPEQSSSGGSSQSGRRGPQSHPRSYKRLSDEEKSTIKYQEKRLRNNEAVRQSRQKSKAVQEAKNRELESLKARNARQTRELYEMRNNLAALAMTKDEYRRRASNCEQLLARIKEGMKGRENTCYAVLPILEEVATFRA
;
A
#
# COMPACT_ATOMS: atom_id res chain seq x y z
N MET A 1 39.27 -39.05 37.04
CA MET A 1 38.21 -38.11 36.57
C MET A 1 37.44 -37.60 37.78
N PRO A 2 37.84 -36.49 38.41
CA PRO A 2 37.03 -35.87 39.46
C PRO A 2 36.08 -34.82 38.85
N SER A 3 34.79 -34.97 39.15
CA SER A 3 33.71 -34.08 38.72
C SER A 3 33.74 -32.76 39.51
N ALA A 4 33.75 -31.64 38.78
CA ALA A 4 33.73 -30.30 39.36
C ALA A 4 32.29 -29.86 39.66
N THR A 5 31.94 -29.82 40.94
CA THR A 5 30.70 -29.21 41.46
C THR A 5 30.88 -27.69 41.54
N THR A 6 30.02 -26.95 40.85
CA THR A 6 30.04 -25.47 40.87
C THR A 6 29.17 -24.95 42.02
N PRO A 7 29.62 -24.01 42.87
CA PRO A 7 28.81 -23.49 43.95
C PRO A 7 27.86 -22.38 43.48
N LEU A 8 26.60 -22.50 43.91
CA LEU A 8 25.49 -21.58 43.70
C LEU A 8 25.72 -20.30 44.53
N ARG A 9 25.93 -19.14 43.87
CA ARG A 9 25.99 -17.83 44.54
C ARG A 9 24.60 -17.39 44.99
N HIS A 10 24.37 -17.35 46.30
CA HIS A 10 23.29 -16.61 46.93
C HIS A 10 23.63 -15.11 46.97
N TYR A 11 22.73 -14.28 46.45
CA TYR A 11 22.72 -12.84 46.72
C TYR A 11 21.68 -12.56 47.81
N PRO A 12 22.03 -11.86 48.90
CA PRO A 12 21.05 -11.45 49.90
C PRO A 12 20.20 -10.30 49.34
N TYR A 13 18.89 -10.45 49.53
CA TYR A 13 17.87 -9.46 49.19
C TYR A 13 17.79 -8.47 50.36
N GLU A 14 18.24 -7.23 50.16
CA GLU A 14 18.05 -6.18 51.16
C GLU A 14 16.64 -5.58 51.07
N ASN A 15 15.93 -5.75 52.19
CA ASN A 15 14.71 -5.06 52.58
C ASN A 15 14.85 -3.54 52.42
N SER A 16 13.91 -2.92 51.72
CA SER A 16 13.56 -1.52 51.95
C SER A 16 12.09 -1.45 52.30
N GLN A 17 11.84 -1.35 53.59
CA GLN A 17 10.56 -0.98 54.16
C GLN A 17 10.26 0.47 53.79
N ALA A 18 9.10 0.71 53.20
CA ALA A 18 8.44 2.01 53.19
C ALA A 18 7.01 1.80 53.69
N GLU A 19 6.68 2.51 54.77
CA GLU A 19 5.45 2.40 55.53
C GLU A 19 4.19 2.88 54.79
N PRO A 20 2.99 2.47 55.24
CA PRO A 20 1.71 2.74 54.60
C PRO A 20 1.02 4.01 55.15
N SER A 21 0.72 4.98 54.28
CA SER A 21 -0.22 6.07 54.62
C SER A 21 -1.67 5.65 54.38
N LYS A 22 -2.48 5.74 55.43
CA LYS A 22 -3.89 5.34 55.53
C LYS A 22 -4.88 6.39 54.97
N ALA A 23 -5.83 5.89 54.16
CA ALA A 23 -7.29 6.18 54.10
C ALA A 23 -7.85 7.53 53.53
N PRO A 24 -9.16 7.64 53.14
CA PRO A 24 -10.19 6.62 52.85
C PRO A 24 -10.99 6.76 51.51
N LYS A 25 -11.40 5.60 50.99
CA LYS A 25 -12.71 5.17 50.43
C LYS A 25 -13.71 6.20 49.85
N SER A 26 -14.08 6.01 48.57
CA SER A 26 -15.46 5.70 48.15
C SER A 26 -15.58 5.37 46.64
N GLY A 27 -16.23 4.25 46.30
CA GLY A 27 -16.79 3.97 44.95
C GLY A 27 -16.04 2.90 44.15
N SER A 28 -16.17 1.60 44.47
CA SER A 28 -17.15 0.68 43.86
C SER A 28 -16.96 0.45 42.35
N SER A 29 -16.02 -0.44 41.98
CA SER A 29 -16.23 -1.41 40.89
C SER A 29 -15.25 -2.56 41.07
N VAL A 30 -15.78 -3.69 41.54
CA VAL A 30 -15.05 -4.94 41.77
C VAL A 30 -14.92 -5.65 40.43
N LEU A 31 -13.74 -5.58 39.82
CA LEU A 31 -13.29 -6.61 38.88
C LEU A 31 -11.98 -7.18 39.42
N SER A 32 -12.07 -8.46 39.76
CA SER A 32 -11.06 -9.28 40.42
C SER A 32 -9.75 -9.28 39.64
N ALA A 33 -8.72 -8.69 40.26
CA ALA A 33 -7.34 -8.71 39.78
C ALA A 33 -6.60 -9.87 40.45
N ASP A 34 -6.89 -11.10 40.02
CA ASP A 34 -6.06 -12.26 40.30
C ASP A 34 -6.00 -13.14 39.05
N GLN A 35 -4.79 -13.56 38.69
CA GLN A 35 -4.39 -14.31 37.49
C GLN A 35 -4.04 -13.49 36.23
N ILE A 36 -3.13 -12.52 36.35
CA ILE A 36 -2.26 -12.19 35.21
C ILE A 36 -1.20 -13.30 35.13
N LYS A 37 -1.51 -14.35 34.35
CA LYS A 37 -0.51 -15.32 33.89
C LYS A 37 0.55 -14.53 33.13
N LYS A 38 1.76 -14.43 33.70
CA LYS A 38 2.94 -13.93 32.97
C LYS A 38 3.21 -14.92 31.84
N GLU A 39 2.79 -14.57 30.63
CA GLU A 39 3.21 -15.29 29.45
C GLU A 39 4.74 -15.16 29.33
N PRO A 40 5.47 -16.27 29.11
CA PRO A 40 6.89 -16.16 28.80
C PRO A 40 7.00 -15.30 27.53
N MET A 41 7.80 -14.23 27.58
CA MET A 41 8.15 -13.46 26.40
C MET A 41 9.57 -13.84 25.98
N ASP A 42 9.84 -13.81 24.68
CA ASP A 42 11.20 -13.98 24.17
C ASP A 42 12.09 -12.79 24.54
N ARG A 43 13.40 -12.88 24.27
CA ARG A 43 14.35 -11.79 24.52
C ARG A 43 14.04 -10.50 23.74
N ASN A 44 13.12 -10.54 22.79
CA ASN A 44 12.72 -9.42 21.96
C ASN A 44 11.35 -8.84 22.35
N GLY A 45 10.69 -9.37 23.38
CA GLY A 45 9.38 -8.91 23.86
C GLY A 45 8.19 -9.40 23.03
N ASN A 46 8.36 -10.45 22.22
CA ASN A 46 7.25 -11.08 21.50
C ASN A 46 6.67 -12.22 22.36
N ALA A 47 5.33 -12.28 22.40
CA ALA A 47 4.62 -13.40 22.98
C ALA A 47 4.86 -14.65 22.13
N TYR A 48 5.18 -15.78 22.76
CA TYR A 48 5.26 -17.06 22.04
C TYR A 48 3.87 -17.40 21.53
N ASP A 49 3.71 -17.47 20.21
CA ASP A 49 2.54 -18.07 19.60
C ASP A 49 2.57 -19.58 19.92
N MET A 50 1.87 -19.97 20.99
CA MET A 50 1.77 -21.34 21.46
C MET A 50 0.83 -22.18 20.60
N THR A 51 0.47 -21.72 19.41
CA THR A 51 -0.30 -22.53 18.46
C THR A 51 0.56 -23.76 18.09
N PRO A 52 0.19 -24.97 18.54
CA PRO A 52 0.97 -26.15 18.20
C PRO A 52 1.00 -26.28 16.67
N PRO A 53 2.16 -26.58 16.06
CA PRO A 53 2.20 -26.84 14.63
C PRO A 53 1.21 -27.96 14.35
N LEU A 54 0.17 -27.65 13.57
CA LEU A 54 -0.79 -28.65 13.10
C LEU A 54 0.03 -29.80 12.52
N ALA A 55 -0.12 -30.97 13.14
CA ALA A 55 0.49 -32.18 12.65
C ALA A 55 0.15 -32.34 11.16
N PRO A 56 1.07 -32.83 10.32
CA PRO A 56 0.79 -33.08 8.91
C PRO A 56 -0.08 -34.34 8.80
N THR A 57 -1.32 -34.27 9.29
CA THR A 57 -2.33 -35.29 9.03
C THR A 57 -3.02 -34.94 7.74
N ASP A 58 -2.74 -35.75 6.72
CA ASP A 58 -3.66 -36.12 5.66
C ASP A 58 -4.58 -35.02 5.17
N ARG A 59 -3.99 -34.09 4.40
CA ARG A 59 -4.73 -33.33 3.39
C ARG A 59 -4.97 -34.23 2.17
N MET A 60 -5.52 -35.42 2.39
CA MET A 60 -6.20 -36.18 1.36
C MET A 60 -7.46 -35.39 1.03
N ALA A 61 -7.38 -34.68 -0.09
CA ALA A 61 -8.51 -33.98 -0.68
C ALA A 61 -9.64 -34.98 -0.89
N TYR A 62 -10.67 -34.92 -0.05
CA TYR A 62 -12.02 -35.33 -0.44
C TYR A 62 -12.45 -34.36 -1.54
N MET A 63 -12.09 -34.69 -2.77
CA MET A 63 -12.75 -34.18 -3.96
C MET A 63 -14.12 -34.83 -3.99
N ASP A 64 -15.13 -34.03 -3.69
CA ASP A 64 -16.54 -34.39 -3.78
C ASP A 64 -16.86 -34.68 -5.27
N PRO A 65 -17.18 -35.93 -5.65
CA PRO A 65 -17.27 -36.33 -7.07
C PRO A 65 -18.45 -35.70 -7.83
N ASP A 66 -19.34 -35.00 -7.13
CA ASP A 66 -20.54 -34.38 -7.71
C ASP A 66 -20.43 -32.86 -7.92
N VAL A 67 -19.26 -32.25 -7.69
CA VAL A 67 -19.06 -30.84 -8.04
C VAL A 67 -18.76 -30.76 -9.55
N PRO A 68 -19.66 -30.21 -10.38
CA PRO A 68 -19.41 -30.05 -11.81
C PRO A 68 -18.16 -29.19 -11.99
N TRP A 69 -17.17 -29.76 -12.67
CA TRP A 69 -15.93 -29.09 -13.03
C TRP A 69 -16.25 -27.79 -13.79
N ASP A 70 -16.00 -26.64 -13.16
CA ASP A 70 -16.12 -25.33 -13.78
C ASP A 70 -14.77 -24.94 -14.41
N PRO A 71 -14.61 -25.01 -15.75
CA PRO A 71 -13.37 -24.64 -16.43
C PRO A 71 -12.99 -23.17 -16.30
N THR A 72 -13.88 -22.29 -15.82
CA THR A 72 -13.60 -20.85 -15.74
C THR A 72 -12.82 -20.43 -14.48
N LEU A 73 -12.69 -21.30 -13.48
CA LEU A 73 -12.05 -20.98 -12.20
C LEU A 73 -10.56 -21.34 -12.10
N HIS A 74 -10.01 -22.07 -13.07
CA HIS A 74 -8.56 -22.28 -13.16
C HIS A 74 -7.90 -21.19 -14.00
N GLY A 75 -7.71 -20.02 -13.36
CA GLY A 75 -6.79 -18.97 -13.81
C GLY A 75 -5.31 -19.39 -13.73
N PHE A 76 -4.97 -20.58 -14.24
CA PHE A 76 -3.60 -20.89 -14.61
C PHE A 76 -3.26 -19.98 -15.79
N GLN A 77 -2.53 -18.91 -15.49
CA GLN A 77 -1.86 -18.07 -16.47
C GLN A 77 -0.80 -18.91 -17.19
N HIS A 78 -1.23 -19.80 -18.10
CA HIS A 78 -0.41 -20.12 -19.25
C HIS A 78 -0.17 -18.80 -19.97
N ARG A 79 1.07 -18.31 -19.87
CA ARG A 79 1.58 -17.27 -20.77
C ARG A 79 1.50 -17.82 -22.19
N GLN A 80 0.36 -17.62 -22.82
CA GLN A 80 0.23 -17.70 -24.26
C GLN A 80 1.28 -16.75 -24.85
N PRO A 81 2.03 -17.15 -25.89
CA PRO A 81 2.87 -16.21 -26.62
C PRO A 81 1.95 -15.07 -27.06
N GLN A 82 2.27 -13.84 -26.63
CA GLN A 82 1.47 -12.68 -26.98
C GLN A 82 1.46 -12.57 -28.50
N VAL A 83 0.32 -12.93 -29.08
CA VAL A 83 0.01 -12.60 -30.46
C VAL A 83 0.04 -11.08 -30.48
N PHE A 84 1.05 -10.52 -31.15
CA PHE A 84 1.18 -9.09 -31.38
C PHE A 84 -0.15 -8.65 -32.00
N THR A 85 -0.98 -7.97 -31.21
CA THR A 85 -2.11 -7.25 -31.77
C THR A 85 -1.50 -6.19 -32.69
N PRO A 86 -1.96 -6.08 -33.95
CA PRO A 86 -1.48 -5.03 -34.83
C PRO A 86 -1.73 -3.71 -34.11
N ILE A 87 -0.66 -2.93 -33.95
CA ILE A 87 -0.69 -1.58 -33.38
C ILE A 87 -1.84 -0.86 -34.07
N THR A 88 -2.90 -0.57 -33.30
CA THR A 88 -3.98 0.28 -33.78
C THR A 88 -3.32 1.58 -34.23
N PRO A 89 -3.43 1.95 -35.52
CA PRO A 89 -2.84 3.19 -35.99
C PRO A 89 -3.40 4.30 -35.12
N PHE A 90 -2.49 5.08 -34.52
CA PHE A 90 -2.85 6.28 -33.77
C PHE A 90 -3.86 7.06 -34.60
N PRO A 91 -5.02 7.46 -34.04
CA PRO A 91 -5.94 8.31 -34.79
C PRO A 91 -5.14 9.52 -35.25
N SER A 92 -5.06 9.69 -36.57
CA SER A 92 -4.36 10.82 -37.18
C SER A 92 -5.09 12.09 -36.75
N LEU A 93 -4.62 12.69 -35.66
CA LEU A 93 -5.10 13.98 -35.20
C LEU A 93 -4.85 14.96 -36.34
N THR A 94 -5.89 15.67 -36.76
CA THR A 94 -5.70 16.78 -37.71
C THR A 94 -4.75 17.81 -37.08
N PRO A 95 -4.00 18.58 -37.88
CA PRO A 95 -3.08 19.60 -37.35
C PRO A 95 -3.76 20.53 -36.32
N ASP A 96 -5.05 20.81 -36.47
CA ASP A 96 -5.84 21.61 -35.53
C ASP A 96 -6.10 20.91 -34.19
N GLN A 97 -6.30 19.59 -34.18
CA GLN A 97 -6.47 18.83 -32.94
C GLN A 97 -5.15 18.72 -32.18
N TYR A 98 -4.02 18.58 -32.89
CA TYR A 98 -2.70 18.58 -32.28
C TYR A 98 -2.36 19.92 -31.63
N ASN A 99 -2.63 21.02 -32.34
CA ASN A 99 -2.42 22.37 -31.80
C ASN A 99 -3.30 22.62 -30.57
N ARG A 100 -4.57 22.20 -30.58
CA ARG A 100 -5.47 22.31 -29.42
C ARG A 100 -4.99 21.49 -28.22
N TYR A 101 -4.35 20.34 -28.45
CA TYR A 101 -3.77 19.52 -27.37
C TYR A 101 -2.50 20.14 -26.79
N MET A 102 -1.68 20.79 -27.62
CA MET A 102 -0.45 21.47 -27.17
C MET A 102 -0.70 22.82 -26.49
N THR A 103 -1.82 23.50 -26.79
CA THR A 103 -2.19 24.79 -26.17
C THR A 103 -3.13 24.68 -24.98
N GLN A 104 -3.57 23.48 -24.59
CA GLN A 104 -4.29 23.33 -23.32
C GLN A 104 -3.34 23.66 -22.17
N GLU A 105 -3.53 24.85 -21.61
CA GLU A 105 -2.84 25.29 -20.41
C GLU A 105 -3.13 24.25 -19.31
N PRO A 106 -2.10 23.65 -18.67
CA PRO A 106 -2.31 22.61 -17.69
C PRO A 106 -3.18 23.15 -16.56
N GLN A 107 -4.25 22.41 -16.25
CA GLN A 107 -5.18 22.65 -15.15
C GLN A 107 -4.42 23.07 -13.87
N PRO A 108 -4.89 24.08 -13.12
CA PRO A 108 -4.16 24.66 -11.99
C PRO A 108 -3.78 23.62 -10.92
N GLU A 109 -4.58 22.56 -10.75
CA GLU A 109 -4.29 21.45 -9.82
C GLU A 109 -3.04 20.64 -10.19
N GLN A 110 -2.68 20.54 -11.48
CA GLN A 110 -1.46 19.86 -11.92
C GLN A 110 -0.21 20.77 -11.82
N ARG A 111 -0.39 22.10 -11.76
CA ARG A 111 0.70 23.07 -11.56
C ARG A 111 1.31 22.95 -10.16
N GLU A 112 0.52 22.63 -9.14
CA GLU A 112 1.04 22.42 -7.77
C GLU A 112 1.82 21.11 -7.63
N LEU A 113 1.36 20.03 -8.28
CA LEU A 113 2.06 18.74 -8.24
C LEU A 113 3.45 18.79 -8.92
N ARG A 114 3.59 19.63 -9.98
CA ARG A 114 4.87 19.88 -10.64
C ARG A 114 5.78 20.85 -9.88
N ARG A 115 5.22 21.78 -9.10
CA ARG A 115 6.02 22.63 -8.19
C ARG A 115 6.55 21.84 -6.99
N SER A 116 5.78 20.86 -6.51
CA SER A 116 6.16 19.99 -5.37
C SER A 116 7.34 19.06 -5.66
N THR A 117 7.50 18.56 -6.89
CA THR A 117 8.57 17.61 -7.24
C THR A 117 9.88 18.27 -7.67
N ARG A 118 9.90 19.58 -7.97
CA ARG A 118 11.08 20.29 -8.49
C ARG A 118 11.97 20.93 -7.42
N THR A 119 11.52 21.05 -6.18
CA THR A 119 12.29 21.65 -5.08
C THR A 119 13.03 20.64 -4.19
N ARG A 120 12.93 19.33 -4.46
CA ARG A 120 13.63 18.31 -3.67
C ARG A 120 15.08 18.02 -4.09
N GLY A 121 15.60 18.77 -5.07
CA GLY A 121 16.93 18.56 -5.66
C GLY A 121 18.01 19.57 -5.28
N ARG A 122 17.74 20.58 -4.43
CA ARG A 122 18.74 21.60 -4.11
C ARG A 122 18.58 22.17 -2.69
N VAL A 123 18.57 21.30 -1.69
CA VAL A 123 19.04 21.73 -0.37
C VAL A 123 20.56 21.67 -0.45
N SER A 124 21.12 22.78 -0.93
CA SER A 124 22.53 23.11 -0.72
C SER A 124 22.81 22.91 0.76
N ARG A 125 23.54 21.85 1.08
CA ARG A 125 24.23 21.77 2.36
C ARG A 125 25.18 22.96 2.37
N GLN A 126 24.83 24.00 3.10
CA GLN A 126 25.83 24.85 3.74
C GLN A 126 26.51 23.94 4.78
N ILE A 127 27.39 23.08 4.30
CA ILE A 127 28.49 22.59 5.12
C ILE A 127 29.31 23.86 5.32
N ARG A 128 29.27 24.36 6.55
CA ARG A 128 30.23 25.33 7.06
C ARG A 128 31.58 24.62 6.92
N ASP A 129 32.35 25.06 5.95
CA ASP A 129 33.76 24.71 5.80
C ASP A 129 34.46 25.25 7.05
N GLU A 130 34.65 24.39 8.04
CA GLU A 130 35.74 24.52 8.98
C GLU A 130 36.89 23.72 8.34
N GLU A 131 37.75 24.47 7.63
CA GLU A 131 39.06 24.03 7.16
C GLU A 131 39.88 23.57 8.38
N GLU A 132 39.84 22.28 8.68
CA GLU A 132 40.92 21.63 9.43
C GLU A 132 42.01 21.30 8.40
N ASP A 133 43.05 22.16 8.37
CA ASP A 133 44.34 21.91 7.73
C ASP A 133 44.88 20.54 8.21
N TYR A 134 44.66 19.52 7.39
CA TYR A 134 45.37 18.26 7.46
C TYR A 134 46.51 18.34 6.44
N GLU A 135 47.67 18.78 6.90
CA GLU A 135 48.93 18.52 6.21
C GLU A 135 49.19 17.01 6.24
N ASP A 136 48.70 16.29 5.22
CA ASP A 136 49.16 14.94 4.88
C ASP A 136 50.39 15.11 3.97
N GLU A 137 51.57 15.20 4.58
CA GLU A 137 52.81 14.85 3.87
C GLU A 137 52.87 13.32 3.73
N ASP A 138 52.53 12.83 2.53
CA ASP A 138 53.21 11.70 1.88
C ASP A 138 52.67 11.55 0.45
N GLU A 139 53.35 12.23 -0.48
CA GLU A 139 53.19 12.09 -1.91
C GLU A 139 53.39 10.63 -2.36
N LYS A 140 52.32 9.99 -2.84
CA LYS A 140 52.44 8.97 -3.88
C LYS A 140 51.25 9.01 -4.83
N THR A 141 51.26 10.06 -5.64
CA THR A 141 50.42 10.27 -6.82
C THR A 141 50.59 9.09 -7.77
N THR A 142 49.64 8.16 -7.77
CA THR A 142 49.52 7.14 -8.82
C THR A 142 48.43 7.63 -9.76
N GLU A 143 48.86 8.11 -10.93
CA GLU A 143 48.00 8.63 -11.99
C GLU A 143 46.88 7.63 -12.35
N PRO A 144 45.61 8.07 -12.47
CA PRO A 144 44.56 7.23 -13.00
C PRO A 144 44.76 7.05 -14.51
N PRO A 145 44.71 5.82 -15.06
CA PRO A 145 44.82 5.63 -16.50
C PRO A 145 43.60 6.21 -17.21
N GLU A 146 43.85 7.07 -18.20
CA GLU A 146 42.86 7.58 -19.13
C GLU A 146 42.24 6.42 -19.92
N GLN A 147 41.01 6.03 -19.58
CA GLN A 147 40.24 5.08 -20.38
C GLN A 147 39.47 5.83 -21.47
N SER A 148 40.12 5.87 -22.63
CA SER A 148 39.56 6.17 -23.94
C SER A 148 38.23 5.44 -24.19
N SER A 149 37.20 6.22 -24.48
CA SER A 149 35.93 5.78 -25.06
C SER A 149 36.15 5.31 -26.50
N SER A 150 36.00 4.01 -26.76
CA SER A 150 35.78 3.50 -28.12
C SER A 150 34.77 2.35 -28.10
N GLY A 151 33.77 2.47 -28.95
CA GLY A 151 32.60 1.60 -29.00
C GLY A 151 32.90 0.13 -29.29
N GLY A 152 31.94 -0.69 -28.87
CA GLY A 152 31.95 -2.14 -29.08
C GLY A 152 30.60 -2.72 -28.73
N SER A 153 29.64 -2.58 -29.63
CA SER A 153 28.43 -3.39 -29.66
C SER A 153 28.83 -4.87 -29.64
N SER A 154 28.62 -5.56 -28.52
CA SER A 154 28.75 -7.02 -28.44
C SER A 154 27.88 -7.56 -27.31
N GLN A 155 26.75 -8.07 -27.75
CA GLN A 155 25.82 -8.99 -27.10
C GLN A 155 26.57 -10.10 -26.33
N SER A 156 26.81 -9.92 -25.03
CA SER A 156 27.33 -10.98 -24.15
C SER A 156 26.83 -10.79 -22.71
N GLY A 157 26.48 -11.90 -22.07
CA GLY A 157 25.67 -11.94 -20.86
C GLY A 157 26.28 -11.26 -19.63
N ARG A 158 25.44 -10.47 -18.96
CA ARG A 158 25.31 -10.26 -17.50
C ARG A 158 26.45 -10.76 -16.59
N ARG A 159 27.71 -10.37 -16.83
CA ARG A 159 28.76 -10.40 -15.81
C ARG A 159 28.89 -8.97 -15.33
N GLY A 160 28.29 -8.68 -14.18
CA GLY A 160 28.54 -7.42 -13.48
C GLY A 160 30.04 -7.24 -13.24
N PRO A 161 30.52 -6.01 -13.04
CA PRO A 161 31.93 -5.74 -12.80
C PRO A 161 32.45 -6.67 -11.69
N GLN A 162 33.42 -7.54 -12.00
CA GLN A 162 34.11 -8.37 -11.02
C GLN A 162 35.01 -7.46 -10.17
N SER A 163 34.43 -6.77 -9.19
CA SER A 163 35.24 -6.10 -8.18
C SER A 163 35.84 -7.18 -7.28
N HIS A 164 37.14 -7.41 -7.39
CA HIS A 164 37.84 -8.24 -6.41
C HIS A 164 37.63 -7.66 -5.00
N PRO A 165 37.30 -8.50 -4.00
CA PRO A 165 37.11 -8.02 -2.64
C PRO A 165 38.41 -7.38 -2.15
N ARG A 166 38.35 -6.08 -1.80
CA ARG A 166 39.48 -5.39 -1.17
C ARG A 166 39.78 -6.09 0.15
N SER A 167 40.99 -6.64 0.27
CA SER A 167 41.50 -7.15 1.53
C SER A 167 41.76 -5.97 2.47
N TYR A 168 40.95 -5.84 3.51
CA TYR A 168 41.19 -4.84 4.56
C TYR A 168 42.21 -5.41 5.53
N LYS A 169 43.35 -4.72 5.69
CA LYS A 169 44.31 -5.03 6.75
C LYS A 169 43.62 -4.85 8.10
N ARG A 170 43.71 -5.85 8.97
CA ARG A 170 43.21 -5.75 10.35
C ARG A 170 44.17 -4.84 11.13
N LEU A 171 43.62 -3.78 11.71
CA LEU A 171 44.36 -2.89 12.60
C LEU A 171 44.79 -3.66 13.86
N SER A 172 46.00 -3.37 14.36
CA SER A 172 46.49 -3.95 15.62
C SER A 172 45.72 -3.39 16.82
N ASP A 173 45.88 -3.99 17.99
CA ASP A 173 45.14 -3.54 19.18
C ASP A 173 45.73 -2.25 19.77
N GLU A 174 47.02 -1.97 19.55
CA GLU A 174 47.66 -0.68 19.89
C GLU A 174 47.11 0.46 19.02
N GLU A 175 46.90 0.23 17.73
CA GLU A 175 46.32 1.24 16.84
C GLU A 175 44.87 1.57 17.24
N LYS A 176 44.12 0.59 17.75
CA LYS A 176 42.75 0.78 18.23
C LYS A 176 42.67 1.52 19.57
N SER A 177 43.73 1.49 20.38
CA SER A 177 43.75 2.20 21.66
C SER A 177 44.02 3.70 21.48
N THR A 178 44.57 4.10 20.34
CA THR A 178 44.88 5.50 20.00
C THR A 178 43.62 6.39 20.06
N ILE A 179 43.72 7.57 20.70
CA ILE A 179 42.60 8.52 20.87
C ILE A 179 41.94 8.88 19.52
N LYS A 180 42.75 9.15 18.49
CA LYS A 180 42.28 9.45 17.12
C LYS A 180 41.36 8.35 16.58
N TYR A 181 41.68 7.08 16.84
CA TYR A 181 40.84 5.96 16.43
C TYR A 181 39.51 5.94 17.21
N GLN A 182 39.56 6.17 18.53
CA GLN A 182 38.36 6.19 19.37
C GLN A 182 37.39 7.30 18.96
N GLU A 183 37.88 8.51 18.72
CA GLU A 183 37.06 9.63 18.24
C GLU A 183 36.41 9.33 16.89
N LYS A 184 37.17 8.78 15.94
CA LYS A 184 36.64 8.35 14.64
C LYS A 184 35.54 7.31 14.80
N ARG A 185 35.70 6.35 15.72
CA ARG A 185 34.69 5.33 16.02
C ARG A 185 33.45 5.92 16.69
N LEU A 186 33.61 6.87 17.61
CA LEU A 186 32.49 7.57 18.27
C LEU A 186 31.68 8.37 17.25
N ARG A 187 32.33 9.21 16.42
CA ARG A 187 31.68 9.96 15.34
C ARG A 187 30.97 9.03 14.36
N ASN A 188 31.60 7.92 13.96
CA ASN A 188 30.97 6.95 13.07
C ASN A 188 29.75 6.27 13.70
N ASN A 189 29.85 5.84 14.97
CA ASN A 189 28.73 5.23 15.68
C ASN A 189 27.55 6.21 15.81
N GLU A 190 27.82 7.49 16.06
CA GLU A 190 26.80 8.53 16.08
C GLU A 190 26.15 8.75 14.72
N ALA A 191 26.95 8.84 13.65
CA ALA A 191 26.45 8.94 12.29
C ALA A 191 25.56 7.73 11.93
N VAL A 192 25.92 6.52 12.35
CA VAL A 192 25.12 5.31 12.17
C VAL A 192 23.80 5.39 12.95
N ARG A 193 23.81 5.85 14.20
CA ARG A 193 22.58 6.07 15.00
C ARG A 193 21.65 7.06 14.30
N GLN A 194 22.17 8.22 13.88
CA GLN A 194 21.39 9.23 13.17
C GLN A 194 20.83 8.69 11.85
N SER A 195 21.64 7.94 11.08
CA SER A 195 21.21 7.32 9.83
C SER A 195 20.05 6.34 10.05
N ARG A 196 20.16 5.46 11.06
CA ARG A 196 19.09 4.52 11.43
C ARG A 196 17.81 5.24 11.86
N GLN A 197 17.94 6.29 12.68
CA GLN A 197 16.80 7.09 13.11
C GLN A 197 16.10 7.79 11.95
N LYS A 198 16.86 8.38 11.01
CA LYS A 198 16.31 8.98 9.79
C LYS A 198 15.60 7.94 8.92
N SER A 199 16.20 6.76 8.75
CA SER A 199 15.59 5.66 7.98
C SER A 199 14.27 5.21 8.61
N LYS A 200 14.23 5.04 9.94
CA LYS A 200 13.00 4.71 10.67
C LYS A 200 11.92 5.78 10.49
N ALA A 201 12.27 7.05 10.63
CA ALA A 201 11.32 8.16 10.43
C ALA A 201 10.76 8.21 9.00
N VAL A 202 11.61 7.95 7.99
CA VAL A 202 11.16 7.85 6.59
C VAL A 202 10.22 6.67 6.39
N GLN A 203 10.52 5.52 6.99
CA GLN A 203 9.65 4.34 6.90
C GLN A 203 8.29 4.58 7.56
N GLU A 204 8.27 5.20 8.74
CA GLU A 204 7.03 5.58 9.43
C GLU A 204 6.20 6.57 8.60
N ALA A 205 6.84 7.57 7.99
CA ALA A 205 6.16 8.52 7.11
C ALA A 205 5.51 7.82 5.90
N LYS A 206 6.24 6.89 5.26
CA LYS A 206 5.70 6.07 4.16
C LYS A 206 4.53 5.18 4.60
N ASN A 207 4.62 4.59 5.79
CA ASN A 207 3.54 3.77 6.33
C ASN A 207 2.27 4.60 6.56
N ARG A 208 2.40 5.79 7.16
CA ARG A 208 1.27 6.74 7.34
C ARG A 208 0.67 7.18 6.01
N GLU A 209 1.50 7.46 5.01
CA GLU A 209 1.05 7.81 3.66
C GLU A 209 0.26 6.65 3.01
N LEU A 210 0.76 5.41 3.13
CA LEU A 210 0.08 4.22 2.64
C LEU A 210 -1.27 4.01 3.33
N GLU A 211 -1.36 4.20 4.64
CA GLU A 211 -2.62 4.12 5.38
C GLU A 211 -3.62 5.19 4.92
N SER A 212 -3.17 6.43 4.75
CA SER A 212 -3.99 7.51 4.19
C SER A 212 -4.51 7.19 2.79
N LEU A 213 -3.66 6.64 1.92
CA LEU A 213 -4.04 6.24 0.56
C LEU A 213 -5.04 5.08 0.58
N LYS A 214 -4.85 4.09 1.45
CA LYS A 214 -5.81 2.99 1.64
C LYS A 214 -7.18 3.50 2.10
N ALA A 215 -7.21 4.41 3.08
CA ALA A 215 -8.45 5.01 3.57
C ALA A 215 -9.18 5.78 2.46
N ARG A 216 -8.46 6.60 1.68
CA ARG A 216 -9.02 7.32 0.53
C ARG A 216 -9.57 6.37 -0.54
N ASN A 217 -8.82 5.33 -0.89
CA ASN A 217 -9.26 4.35 -1.87
C ASN A 217 -10.52 3.59 -1.41
N ALA A 218 -10.59 3.21 -0.13
CA ALA A 218 -11.77 2.57 0.44
C ALA A 218 -13.00 3.50 0.39
N ARG A 219 -12.84 4.79 0.71
CA ARG A 219 -13.91 5.79 0.60
C ARG A 219 -14.40 5.92 -0.85
N GLN A 220 -13.48 6.13 -1.79
CA GLN A 220 -13.83 6.27 -3.22
C GLN A 220 -14.52 5.02 -3.77
N THR A 221 -14.10 3.83 -3.33
CA THR A 221 -14.74 2.57 -3.73
C THR A 221 -16.18 2.48 -3.24
N ARG A 222 -16.47 2.94 -2.01
CA ARG A 222 -17.84 3.02 -1.47
C ARG A 222 -18.70 4.01 -2.27
N GLU A 223 -18.17 5.20 -2.55
CA GLU A 223 -18.87 6.21 -3.35
C GLU A 223 -19.18 5.69 -4.76
N LEU A 224 -18.25 5.01 -5.42
CA LEU A 224 -18.48 4.37 -6.72
C LEU A 224 -19.56 3.28 -6.66
N TYR A 225 -19.58 2.49 -5.59
CA TYR A 225 -20.60 1.46 -5.41
C TYR A 225 -22.00 2.07 -5.21
N GLU A 226 -22.10 3.12 -4.38
CA GLU A 226 -23.34 3.86 -4.17
C GLU A 226 -23.86 4.48 -5.48
N MET A 227 -22.99 5.16 -6.23
CA MET A 227 -23.36 5.75 -7.52
C MET A 227 -23.81 4.69 -8.53
N ARG A 228 -23.18 3.51 -8.57
CA ARG A 228 -23.61 2.39 -9.41
C ARG A 228 -24.99 1.89 -9.02
N ASN A 229 -25.28 1.77 -7.72
CA ASN A 229 -26.59 1.36 -7.24
C ASN A 229 -27.67 2.40 -7.59
N ASN A 230 -27.37 3.69 -7.43
CA ASN A 230 -28.27 4.78 -7.80
C ASN A 230 -28.57 4.78 -9.31
N LEU A 231 -27.56 4.56 -10.15
CA LEU A 231 -27.74 4.43 -11.59
C LEU A 231 -28.57 3.19 -11.97
N ALA A 232 -28.37 2.06 -11.29
CA ALA A 232 -29.17 0.86 -11.50
C ALA A 232 -30.64 1.09 -11.10
N ALA A 233 -30.88 1.74 -9.96
CA ALA A 233 -32.23 2.11 -9.53
C ALA A 233 -32.91 3.06 -10.53
N LEU A 234 -32.18 4.07 -11.02
CA LEU A 234 -32.69 4.99 -12.05
C LEU A 234 -32.98 4.30 -13.38
N ALA A 235 -32.18 3.31 -13.77
CA ALA A 235 -32.45 2.52 -14.97
C ALA A 235 -33.75 1.71 -14.82
N MET A 236 -33.97 1.09 -13.66
CA MET A 236 -35.19 0.34 -13.37
C MET A 236 -36.44 1.23 -13.40
N THR A 237 -36.40 2.42 -12.77
CA THR A 237 -37.53 3.35 -12.81
C THR A 237 -37.80 3.85 -14.23
N LYS A 238 -36.75 4.15 -15.01
CA LYS A 238 -36.87 4.53 -16.42
C LYS A 238 -37.56 3.43 -17.25
N ASP A 239 -37.19 2.17 -17.05
CA ASP A 239 -37.80 1.05 -17.78
C ASP A 239 -39.24 0.77 -17.33
N GLU A 240 -39.57 1.05 -16.07
CA GLU A 240 -40.96 1.05 -15.59
C GLU A 240 -41.80 2.11 -16.31
N TYR A 241 -41.32 3.36 -16.40
CA TYR A 241 -42.01 4.42 -17.14
C TYR A 241 -42.20 4.06 -18.62
N ARG A 242 -41.19 3.46 -19.26
CA ARG A 242 -41.31 2.96 -20.64
C ARG A 242 -42.39 1.90 -20.79
N ARG A 243 -42.45 0.92 -19.88
CA ARG A 243 -43.49 -0.11 -19.88
C ARG A 243 -44.88 0.50 -19.69
N ARG A 244 -45.04 1.42 -18.74
CA ARG A 244 -46.31 2.12 -18.51
C ARG A 244 -46.74 2.93 -19.73
N ALA A 245 -45.83 3.67 -20.36
CA ALA A 245 -46.10 4.42 -21.59
C ALA A 245 -46.57 3.50 -22.73
N SER A 246 -45.86 2.38 -22.95
CA SER A 246 -46.27 1.36 -23.93
C SER A 246 -47.66 0.79 -23.64
N ASN A 247 -48.00 0.54 -22.38
CA ASN A 247 -49.34 0.05 -22.00
C ASN A 247 -50.41 1.09 -22.32
N CYS A 248 -50.17 2.37 -22.02
CA CYS A 248 -51.09 3.47 -22.35
C CYS A 248 -51.30 3.59 -23.87
N GLU A 249 -50.24 3.48 -24.66
CA GLU A 249 -50.32 3.49 -26.13
C GLU A 249 -51.18 2.34 -26.67
N GLN A 250 -51.01 1.13 -26.11
CA GLN A 250 -51.83 -0.04 -26.48
C GLN A 250 -53.31 0.15 -26.11
N LEU A 251 -53.60 0.71 -24.92
CA LEU A 251 -54.98 1.02 -24.51
C LEU A 251 -55.62 2.06 -25.43
N LEU A 252 -54.89 3.14 -25.75
CA LEU A 252 -55.33 4.16 -26.71
C LEU A 252 -55.62 3.58 -28.09
N ALA A 253 -54.81 2.63 -28.56
CA ALA A 253 -55.06 1.92 -29.82
C ALA A 253 -56.37 1.11 -29.77
N ARG A 254 -56.60 0.34 -28.70
CA ARG A 254 -57.84 -0.45 -28.51
C ARG A 254 -59.10 0.43 -28.46
N ILE A 255 -59.02 1.59 -27.80
CA ILE A 255 -60.15 2.54 -27.74
C ILE A 255 -60.45 3.08 -29.14
N LYS A 256 -59.41 3.48 -29.88
CA LYS A 256 -59.57 3.97 -31.26
C LYS A 256 -60.20 2.92 -32.17
N GLU A 257 -59.85 1.64 -32.02
CA GLU A 257 -60.48 0.53 -32.73
C GLU A 257 -61.94 0.32 -32.31
N GLY A 258 -62.22 0.35 -31.01
CA GLY A 258 -63.59 0.23 -30.48
C GLY A 258 -64.51 1.37 -30.93
N MET A 259 -64.00 2.60 -31.02
CA MET A 259 -64.74 3.78 -31.49
C MET A 259 -65.06 3.72 -32.99
N LYS A 260 -64.23 3.05 -33.81
CA LYS A 260 -64.54 2.85 -35.23
C LYS A 260 -65.73 1.92 -35.46
N GLY A 261 -66.13 1.13 -34.46
CA GLY A 261 -67.12 0.07 -34.61
C GLY A 261 -68.49 0.31 -33.95
N ARG A 262 -68.68 1.33 -33.08
CA ARG A 262 -69.94 1.51 -32.32
C ARG A 262 -70.23 2.98 -31.98
N GLU A 263 -71.46 3.44 -32.19
CA GLU A 263 -71.96 4.79 -31.82
C GLU A 263 -72.29 4.94 -30.32
N ASN A 264 -72.11 3.91 -29.49
CA ASN A 264 -72.41 3.93 -28.05
C ASN A 264 -71.18 3.54 -27.21
N THR A 265 -70.26 4.48 -26.92
CA THR A 265 -68.94 4.19 -26.30
C THR A 265 -68.69 4.83 -24.93
N CYS A 266 -69.71 5.39 -24.28
CA CYS A 266 -69.55 6.14 -23.02
C CYS A 266 -68.90 5.32 -21.88
N TYR A 267 -69.06 4.00 -21.87
CA TYR A 267 -68.57 3.13 -20.79
C TYR A 267 -67.11 2.64 -20.97
N ALA A 268 -66.53 2.77 -22.16
CA ALA A 268 -65.16 2.30 -22.41
C ALA A 268 -64.07 3.28 -21.94
N VAL A 269 -64.44 4.52 -21.59
CA VAL A 269 -63.51 5.61 -21.25
C VAL A 269 -63.12 5.63 -19.76
N LEU A 270 -63.96 5.06 -18.89
CA LEU A 270 -63.79 5.11 -17.43
C LEU A 270 -62.47 4.50 -16.91
N PRO A 271 -62.00 3.33 -17.39
CA PRO A 271 -60.74 2.76 -16.90
C PRO A 271 -59.52 3.61 -17.24
N ILE A 272 -59.57 4.35 -18.35
CA ILE A 272 -58.47 5.24 -18.78
C ILE A 272 -58.43 6.50 -17.92
N LEU A 273 -59.59 7.03 -17.53
CA LEU A 273 -59.64 8.19 -16.64
C LEU A 273 -59.13 7.85 -15.24
N GLU A 274 -59.35 6.63 -14.74
CA GLU A 274 -58.76 6.16 -13.47
C GLU A 274 -57.23 5.97 -13.56
N GLU A 275 -56.70 5.39 -14.64
CA GLU A 275 -55.25 5.28 -14.84
C GLU A 275 -54.56 6.65 -15.03
N VAL A 276 -55.21 7.59 -15.72
CA VAL A 276 -54.68 8.96 -15.88
C VAL A 276 -54.76 9.75 -14.58
N ALA A 277 -55.80 9.53 -13.76
CA ALA A 277 -55.91 10.17 -12.44
C ALA A 277 -54.81 9.68 -11.48
N THR A 278 -54.48 8.38 -11.50
CA THR A 278 -53.38 7.82 -10.70
C THR A 278 -51.99 8.23 -11.21
N PHE A 279 -51.86 8.73 -12.45
CA PHE A 279 -50.61 9.29 -12.97
C PHE A 279 -50.30 10.70 -12.45
N ARG A 280 -51.30 11.47 -12.01
CA ARG A 280 -51.13 12.84 -11.50
C ARG A 280 -50.93 12.93 -9.98
N ALA A 281 -51.29 11.89 -9.24
CA ALA A 281 -51.12 11.80 -7.79
C ALA A 281 -49.75 11.21 -7.44
#